data_AF-A0A2E5F7X8-F1
#
_entry.id   AF-A0A2E5F7X8-F1
#
_cell.length_a   1.000
_cell.length_b   1.000
_cell.length_c   1.000
_cell.angle_alpha   90.00
_cell.angle_beta   90.00
_cell.angle_gamma   90.00
#
_symmetry.space_group_name_H-M   'P 1'
#
loop_
_entity.id
_entity.type
_entity.pdbx_description
1 polymer ?
#
loop_
_entity_poly.entity_id
_entity_poly.type
_entity_poly.pdbx_seq_one_letter_code
_entity_poly.pdbx_strand_id
1 'polypeptide(L)'
;MGNTANMTHPTNSRLRAFRQLVSERGGDGSAADVAEAVGVAPTTITRIELGERSPNLDTAMRILAWCDRAAKAHRIPKVSRVQPEDLLPPE
;
A
#
# COMPACT_ATOMS: atom_id res chain seq x y z
N MET A 1 -19.65 25.35 17.03
CA MET A 1 -18.22 25.05 16.85
C MET A 1 -18.13 23.94 15.80
N GLY A 2 -17.85 24.32 14.56
CA GLY A 2 -17.97 23.43 13.39
C GLY A 2 -16.77 22.51 13.22
N ASN A 3 -17.06 21.23 12.99
CA ASN A 3 -16.15 20.17 12.60
C ASN A 3 -15.17 20.60 11.49
N THR A 4 -13.88 20.36 11.71
CA THR A 4 -12.92 20.09 10.64
C THR A 4 -12.07 18.90 11.10
N ALA A 5 -12.68 17.72 11.10
CA ALA A 5 -11.91 16.49 10.97
C ALA A 5 -11.11 16.66 9.67
N ASN A 6 -9.82 16.96 9.81
CA ASN A 6 -8.88 17.05 8.72
C ASN A 6 -8.91 15.69 8.02
N MET A 7 -9.71 15.59 6.95
CA MET A 7 -9.79 14.42 6.07
C MET A 7 -8.52 14.36 5.22
N THR A 8 -7.35 14.36 5.88
CA THR A 8 -6.13 13.78 5.34
C THR A 8 -6.46 12.31 5.11
N HIS A 9 -6.95 12.00 3.91
CA HIS A 9 -6.84 10.65 3.40
C HIS A 9 -5.35 10.33 3.51
N PRO A 10 -4.94 9.34 4.31
CA PRO A 10 -3.52 9.03 4.44
C PRO A 10 -3.01 8.77 3.02
N THR A 11 -1.90 9.42 2.66
CA THR A 11 -1.25 9.36 1.34
C THR A 11 -1.12 7.92 0.84
N ASN A 12 -1.05 6.97 1.77
CA ASN A 12 -0.83 5.55 1.53
C ASN A 12 -2.11 4.69 1.56
N SER A 13 -3.30 5.31 1.53
CA SER A 13 -4.60 4.62 1.45
C SER A 13 -4.75 3.75 0.19
N ARG A 14 -4.04 4.10 -0.90
CA ARG A 14 -4.00 3.31 -2.14
C ARG A 14 -3.35 1.94 -1.96
N LEU A 15 -2.32 1.82 -1.12
CA LEU A 15 -1.70 0.51 -0.83
C LEU A 15 -2.72 -0.44 -0.20
N ARG A 16 -3.46 0.06 0.79
CA ARG A 16 -4.51 -0.72 1.47
C ARG A 16 -5.61 -1.14 0.49
N ALA A 17 -6.09 -0.21 -0.33
CA ALA A 17 -7.13 -0.49 -1.32
C ALA A 17 -6.67 -1.52 -2.37
N PHE A 18 -5.45 -1.37 -2.87
CA PHE A 18 -4.87 -2.34 -3.81
C PHE A 18 -4.76 -3.73 -3.19
N ARG A 19 -4.31 -3.80 -1.94
CA ARG A 19 -4.17 -5.05 -1.21
C ARG A 19 -5.51 -5.75 -1.00
N GLN A 20 -6.56 -5.02 -0.64
CA GLN A 20 -7.93 -5.57 -0.55
C GLN A 20 -8.39 -6.11 -1.90
N LEU A 21 -8.13 -5.39 -3.00
CA LEU A 21 -8.45 -5.86 -4.36
C LEU A 21 -7.70 -7.14 -4.75
N VAL A 22 -6.44 -7.32 -4.31
CA VAL A 22 -5.70 -8.57 -4.48
C VAL A 22 -6.41 -9.73 -3.76
N SER A 23 -6.80 -9.52 -2.50
CA SER A 23 -7.55 -10.52 -1.72
C SER A 23 -8.90 -10.87 -2.33
N GLU A 24 -9.66 -9.89 -2.79
CA GLU A 24 -10.95 -10.11 -3.48
C GLU A 24 -10.80 -10.94 -4.75
N ARG A 25 -9.62 -10.92 -5.38
CA ARG A 25 -9.29 -11.72 -6.56
C ARG A 25 -8.60 -13.05 -6.23
N GLY A 26 -8.70 -13.49 -4.98
CA GLY A 26 -8.16 -14.76 -4.50
C GLY A 26 -6.64 -14.79 -4.36
N GLY A 27 -5.99 -13.64 -4.20
CA GLY A 27 -4.56 -13.53 -3.96
C GLY A 27 -4.17 -13.29 -2.50
N ASP A 28 -2.89 -13.47 -2.22
CA ASP A 28 -2.28 -13.22 -0.91
C ASP A 28 -2.11 -11.71 -0.68
N GLY A 29 -3.23 -11.09 -0.29
CA GLY A 29 -3.37 -9.66 0.01
C GLY A 29 -3.55 -9.38 1.50
N SER A 30 -3.12 -10.23 2.42
CA SER A 30 -3.07 -9.85 3.83
C SER A 30 -1.88 -8.91 4.09
N ALA A 31 -1.97 -8.07 5.13
CA ALA A 31 -0.82 -7.23 5.50
C ALA A 31 0.40 -8.08 5.91
N ALA A 32 0.18 -9.31 6.38
CA ALA A 32 1.25 -10.25 6.68
C ALA A 32 1.92 -10.76 5.41
N ASP A 33 1.15 -11.10 4.37
CA ASP A 33 1.67 -11.61 3.09
C ASP A 33 2.53 -10.55 2.40
N VAL A 34 2.06 -9.29 2.39
CA VAL A 34 2.84 -8.18 1.84
C VAL A 34 4.13 -7.98 2.63
N ALA A 35 4.05 -8.03 3.96
CA ALA A 35 5.20 -7.83 4.83
C ALA A 35 6.25 -8.92 4.64
N GLU A 36 5.83 -10.18 4.51
CA GLU A 36 6.70 -11.30 4.17
C GLU A 36 7.37 -11.09 2.79
N ALA A 37 6.59 -10.74 1.77
CA ALA A 37 7.10 -10.52 0.42
C ALA A 37 8.09 -9.34 0.31
N VAL A 38 7.96 -8.34 1.18
CA VAL A 38 8.78 -7.13 1.23
C VAL A 38 9.96 -7.26 2.21
N GLY A 39 9.89 -8.21 3.15
CA GLY A 39 10.90 -8.43 4.18
C GLY A 39 10.82 -7.44 5.34
N VAL A 40 9.61 -7.10 5.78
CA VAL A 40 9.35 -6.20 6.93
C VAL A 40 8.37 -6.84 7.91
N ALA A 41 8.20 -6.23 9.09
CA ALA A 41 7.17 -6.67 10.03
C ALA A 41 5.75 -6.28 9.52
N PRO A 42 4.71 -7.10 9.75
CA PRO A 42 3.33 -6.76 9.35
C PRO A 42 2.85 -5.41 9.88
N THR A 43 3.25 -5.06 11.10
CA THR A 43 2.96 -3.76 11.72
C THR A 43 3.56 -2.59 10.96
N THR A 44 4.65 -2.80 10.21
CA THR A 44 5.25 -1.77 9.35
C THR A 44 4.34 -1.46 8.16
N ILE A 45 3.76 -2.47 7.51
CA ILE A 45 2.81 -2.27 6.42
C ILE A 45 1.57 -1.53 6.92
N THR A 46 1.01 -1.93 8.06
CA THR A 46 -0.15 -1.24 8.65
C THR A 46 0.14 0.23 8.96
N ARG A 47 1.30 0.54 9.56
CA ARG A 47 1.72 1.93 9.83
C ARG A 47 1.92 2.75 8.56
N ILE A 48 2.44 2.13 7.51
CA ILE A 48 2.54 2.74 6.17
C ILE A 48 1.14 3.05 5.66
N GLU A 49 0.22 2.07 5.61
CA GLU A 49 -1.16 2.25 5.14
C GLU A 49 -1.92 3.36 5.90
N LEU A 50 -1.65 3.52 7.20
CA LEU A 50 -2.25 4.55 8.05
C LEU A 50 -1.58 5.94 7.90
N GLY A 51 -0.47 6.04 7.17
CA GLY A 51 0.30 7.27 7.04
C GLY A 51 1.09 7.65 8.30
N GLU A 52 1.16 6.77 9.30
CA GLU A 52 1.94 6.97 10.53
C GLU A 52 3.44 6.85 10.30
N ARG A 53 3.83 6.21 9.19
CA ARG A 53 5.23 5.99 8.82
C ARG A 53 5.38 6.03 7.30
N SER A 54 6.31 6.85 6.82
CA SER A 54 6.78 6.73 5.44
C SER A 54 7.76 5.56 5.32
N PRO A 55 7.63 4.68 4.30
CA PRO A 55 8.65 3.71 3.99
C PRO A 55 9.95 4.42 3.58
N ASN A 56 11.09 3.80 3.85
CA ASN A 56 12.33 4.20 3.18
C ASN A 56 12.28 3.78 1.71
N LEU A 57 13.19 4.33 0.89
CA LEU A 57 13.20 4.09 -0.55
C LEU A 57 13.25 2.59 -0.91
N ASP A 58 14.10 1.81 -0.24
CA ASP A 58 14.19 0.36 -0.48
C ASP A 58 12.88 -0.38 -0.17
N THR A 59 12.23 -0.05 0.95
CA THR A 59 10.92 -0.61 1.32
C THR A 59 9.84 -0.20 0.30
N ALA A 60 9.83 1.07 -0.12
CA ALA A 60 8.87 1.58 -1.10
C ALA A 60 9.02 0.84 -2.44
N MET A 61 10.25 0.67 -2.92
CA MET A 61 10.53 -0.06 -4.16
C MET A 61 10.09 -1.53 -4.09
N ARG A 62 10.30 -2.19 -2.95
CA ARG A 62 9.84 -3.57 -2.75
C ARG A 62 8.31 -3.68 -2.70
N ILE A 63 7.63 -2.71 -2.06
CA ILE A 63 6.17 -2.63 -2.06
C ILE A 63 5.64 -2.46 -3.50
N LEU A 64 6.21 -1.54 -4.27
CA LEU A 64 5.84 -1.34 -5.68
C LEU A 64 6.07 -2.61 -6.52
N ALA A 65 7.19 -3.28 -6.33
CA ALA A 65 7.49 -4.54 -7.01
C ALA A 65 6.53 -5.67 -6.62
N TRP A 66 6.06 -5.71 -5.37
CA TRP A 66 4.97 -6.60 -4.97
C TRP A 66 3.66 -6.23 -5.67
N CYS A 67 3.29 -4.94 -5.70
CA CYS A 67 2.09 -4.47 -6.37
C CYS A 67 2.08 -4.82 -7.87
N ASP A 68 3.18 -4.63 -8.59
CA ASP A 68 3.25 -4.97 -10.02
C ASP A 68 3.11 -6.48 -10.27
N ARG A 69 3.75 -7.32 -9.44
CA ARG A 69 3.62 -8.78 -9.51
C ARG A 69 2.19 -9.23 -9.24
N ALA A 70 1.58 -8.73 -8.16
CA ALA A 70 0.21 -9.05 -7.79
C ALA A 70 -0.79 -8.56 -8.86
N ALA A 71 -0.58 -7.36 -9.40
CA ALA A 71 -1.43 -6.83 -10.46
C ALA A 71 -1.39 -7.69 -11.72
N LYS A 72 -0.21 -8.18 -12.10
CA LYS A 72 -0.05 -9.10 -13.23
C LYS A 72 -0.73 -10.45 -12.96
N ALA A 73 -0.52 -11.02 -11.78
CA ALA A 73 -1.09 -12.32 -11.40
C ALA A 73 -2.63 -12.30 -11.38
N HIS A 74 -3.22 -11.24 -10.82
CA HIS A 74 -4.67 -11.12 -10.60
C HIS A 74 -5.39 -10.27 -11.66
N ARG A 75 -4.72 -9.90 -12.76
CA ARG A 75 -5.27 -9.06 -13.85
C ARG A 75 -5.91 -7.76 -13.32
N ILE A 76 -5.24 -7.09 -12.38
CA ILE A 76 -5.69 -5.82 -11.82
C ILE A 76 -5.42 -4.69 -12.83
N PRO A 77 -6.39 -3.81 -13.12
CA PRO A 77 -6.22 -2.69 -14.04
C PRO A 77 -5.10 -1.73 -13.64
N LYS A 78 -4.46 -1.08 -14.64
CA LYS A 78 -3.39 -0.10 -14.40
C LYS A 78 -3.83 1.08 -13.53
N VAL A 79 -5.08 1.52 -13.64
CA VAL A 79 -5.65 2.63 -12.84
C VAL A 79 -5.67 2.34 -11.34
N SER A 80 -5.65 1.06 -10.95
CA SER A 80 -5.64 0.65 -9.55
C SER A 80 -4.23 0.44 -9.00
N ARG A 81 -3.17 0.63 -9.80
CA ARG A 81 -1.79 0.40 -9.36
C ARG A 81 -1.32 1.50 -8.43
N VAL A 82 -0.66 1.09 -7.35
CA VAL A 82 0.07 1.96 -6.44
C VAL A 82 1.25 2.59 -7.18
N GLN A 83 1.39 3.90 -7.07
CA GLN A 83 2.48 4.69 -7.64
C GLN A 83 3.47 5.12 -6.53
N PRO A 84 4.71 5.53 -6.87
CA PRO A 84 5.68 6.02 -5.89
C PRO A 84 5.14 7.17 -5.02
N GLU A 85 4.39 8.10 -5.60
CA GLU A 85 3.76 9.22 -4.89
C GLU A 85 2.69 8.79 -3.88
N ASP A 86 2.21 7.55 -3.97
CA ASP A 86 1.27 6.96 -3.00
C ASP A 86 1.98 6.35 -1.79
N LEU A 87 3.32 6.36 -1.78
CA LEU A 87 4.13 5.77 -0.72
C LEU A 87 5.12 6.78 -0.13
N LEU A 88 5.58 7.74 -0.94
CA LEU A 88 6.59 8.72 -0.57
C LEU A 88 5.96 10.11 -0.50
N PRO A 89 6.21 10.90 0.55
CA PRO A 89 5.75 12.28 0.59
C PRO A 89 6.40 13.09 -0.55
N PRO A 90 5.72 14.12 -1.09
CA PRO A 90 6.36 15.06 -2.02
C PRO A 90 7.54 15.75 -1.30
N GLU A 91 8.69 15.78 -1.96
CA GLU A 91 9.89 16.49 -1.49
C GLU A 91 9.68 17.99 -1.35
#